data_AF-A0A9D5RQC4-F1
#
_entry.id   AF-A0A9D5RQC4-F1
#
_cell.length_a   1.000
_cell.length_b   1.000
_cell.length_c   1.000
_cell.angle_alpha   90.00
_cell.angle_beta   90.00
_cell.angle_gamma   90.00
#
_symmetry.space_group_name_H-M   'P 1'
#
loop_
_entity.id
_entity.type
_entity.pdbx_description
1 polymer ?
#
loop_
_entity_poly.entity_id
_entity_poly.type
_entity_poly.pdbx_seq_one_letter_code
_entity_poly.pdbx_strand_id
1 'polypeptide(L)'
;MTMGMYIKHLREEMKLSQEELGKRLNPPVNRAAVNKWETGQVENIKRNHIQQLAKIFGVSPCELMCFDDRFDSPKIAEETKALELVQKHFGKEAVQMLHMFQELNKAGKTKALEDLDDLTQLPKYTEMEDWKKESKNA
;
A
#
# COMPACT_ATOMS: atom_id res chain seq x y z
N MET A 1 -0.86 3.82 -5.17
CA MET A 1 -0.75 4.74 -4.01
C MET A 1 -1.97 5.67 -4.03
N THR A 2 -2.65 5.90 -2.90
CA THR A 2 -3.79 6.85 -2.86
C THR A 2 -3.32 8.27 -2.54
N MET A 3 -4.13 9.29 -2.86
CA MET A 3 -3.85 10.69 -2.49
C MET A 3 -3.56 10.83 -0.99
N GLY A 4 -4.34 10.16 -0.13
CA GLY A 4 -4.14 10.20 1.33
C GLY A 4 -2.78 9.64 1.76
N MET A 5 -2.41 8.47 1.24
CA MET A 5 -1.10 7.88 1.50
C MET A 5 0.05 8.76 0.99
N TYR A 6 -0.14 9.42 -0.15
CA TYR A 6 0.87 10.29 -0.73
C TYR A 6 1.03 11.60 0.07
N ILE A 7 -0.06 12.20 0.55
CA ILE A 7 -0.02 13.33 1.48
C ILE A 7 0.78 12.97 2.74
N LYS A 8 0.53 11.77 3.30
CA LYS A 8 1.27 11.28 4.48
C LYS A 8 2.76 11.16 4.19
N HIS A 9 3.11 10.55 3.06
CA HIS A 9 4.49 10.35 2.63
C HIS A 9 5.24 11.69 2.52
N LEU A 10 4.69 12.65 1.76
CA LEU A 10 5.30 13.98 1.58
C LEU A 10 5.43 14.75 2.91
N ARG A 11 4.42 14.65 3.79
CA ARG A 11 4.47 15.25 5.13
C ARG A 11 5.65 14.70 5.95
N GLU A 12 5.85 13.39 5.92
CA GLU A 12 6.91 12.71 6.67
C GLU A 12 8.30 13.00 6.11
N GLU A 13 8.45 13.11 4.79
CA GLU A 13 9.70 13.56 4.15
C GLU A 13 10.07 14.98 4.59
N MET A 14 9.08 15.87 4.73
CA MET A 14 9.28 17.22 5.27
C MET A 14 9.41 17.27 6.81
N LYS A 15 9.34 16.13 7.50
CA LYS A 15 9.39 16.00 8.98
C LYS A 15 8.33 16.85 9.69
N LEU A 16 7.16 17.01 9.09
CA LEU A 16 6.04 17.76 9.68
C LEU A 16 5.11 16.83 10.44
N SER A 17 4.61 17.28 11.59
CA SER A 17 3.46 16.66 12.24
C SER A 17 2.15 17.00 11.50
N GLN A 18 1.12 16.18 11.69
CA GLN A 18 -0.23 16.46 11.16
C GLN A 18 -0.76 17.82 11.67
N GLU A 19 -0.43 18.20 12.90
CA GLU A 19 -0.84 19.48 13.48
C GLU A 19 -0.11 20.66 12.83
N GLU A 20 1.19 20.56 12.60
CA GLU A 20 1.97 21.60 11.91
C GLU A 20 1.53 21.76 10.46
N LEU A 21 1.27 20.67 9.76
CA LEU A 21 0.73 20.73 8.40
C LEU A 21 -0.63 21.45 8.38
N GLY A 22 -1.53 21.08 9.29
CA GLY A 22 -2.86 21.70 9.39
C GLY A 22 -2.83 23.21 9.71
N LYS A 23 -1.86 23.65 10.53
CA LYS A 23 -1.63 25.07 10.85
C LYS A 23 -1.07 25.87 9.66
N ARG A 24 -0.36 25.24 8.73
CA ARG A 24 0.19 25.89 7.52
C ARG A 24 -0.86 26.15 6.43
N LEU A 25 -2.05 25.57 6.57
CA LEU A 25 -3.16 25.75 5.62
C LEU A 25 -4.03 26.96 5.97
N ASN A 26 -4.72 27.50 4.97
CA ASN A 26 -5.63 28.62 5.10
C ASN A 26 -6.99 28.34 4.37
N PRO A 27 -8.12 28.19 5.08
CA PRO A 27 -8.23 28.26 6.54
C PRO A 27 -7.49 27.09 7.22
N PRO A 28 -6.97 27.30 8.44
CA PRO A 28 -6.31 26.24 9.20
C PRO A 28 -7.25 25.05 9.44
N VAL A 29 -6.66 23.86 9.51
CA VAL A 29 -7.38 22.63 9.85
C VAL A 29 -6.73 21.96 11.05
N ASN A 30 -7.52 21.18 11.77
CA ASN A 30 -7.01 20.47 12.94
C ASN A 30 -6.29 19.16 12.53
N ARG A 31 -5.52 18.60 13.48
CA ARG A 31 -4.82 17.32 13.33
C ARG A 31 -5.74 16.19 12.86
N ALA A 32 -6.96 16.14 13.37
CA ALA A 32 -7.93 15.09 13.03
C ALA A 32 -8.38 15.16 11.56
N ALA A 33 -8.53 16.36 10.99
CA ALA A 33 -8.85 16.54 9.58
C ALA A 33 -7.72 16.03 8.69
N VAL A 34 -6.47 16.37 9.01
CA VAL A 34 -5.30 15.86 8.28
C VAL A 34 -5.22 14.34 8.37
N ASN A 35 -5.45 13.75 9.55
CA ASN A 35 -5.49 12.30 9.71
C ASN A 35 -6.58 11.64 8.86
N LYS A 36 -7.77 12.25 8.76
CA LYS A 36 -8.86 11.75 7.89
C LYS A 36 -8.49 11.80 6.41
N TRP A 37 -7.73 12.80 5.99
CA TRP A 37 -7.21 12.88 4.62
C TRP A 37 -6.17 11.78 4.38
N GLU A 38 -5.20 11.63 5.28
CA GLU A 38 -4.12 10.64 5.15
C GLU A 38 -4.60 9.19 5.17
N THR A 39 -5.70 8.91 5.89
CA THR A 39 -6.32 7.59 6.00
C THR A 39 -7.39 7.32 4.95
N GLY A 40 -7.71 8.29 4.08
CA GLY A 40 -8.75 8.16 3.06
C GLY A 40 -10.18 8.23 3.60
N GLN A 41 -10.40 8.51 4.89
CA GLN A 41 -11.74 8.72 5.44
C GLN A 41 -12.44 9.96 4.86
N VAL A 42 -11.66 10.93 4.37
CA VAL A 42 -12.15 12.10 3.64
C VAL A 42 -11.33 12.24 2.37
N GLU A 43 -11.90 11.79 1.25
CA GLU A 43 -11.28 11.88 -0.08
C GLU A 43 -11.55 13.23 -0.75
N ASN A 44 -12.71 13.84 -0.48
CA ASN A 44 -13.09 15.10 -1.10
C ASN A 44 -12.54 16.32 -0.33
N ILE A 45 -11.23 16.54 -0.45
CA ILE A 45 -10.55 17.72 0.11
C ILE A 45 -10.94 18.96 -0.71
N LYS A 46 -11.17 20.09 -0.03
CA LYS A 46 -11.48 21.35 -0.71
C LYS A 46 -10.35 21.73 -1.69
N ARG A 47 -10.71 22.15 -2.90
CA ARG A 47 -9.77 22.57 -3.96
C ARG A 47 -8.68 23.54 -3.47
N ASN A 48 -9.05 24.51 -2.65
CA ASN A 48 -8.11 25.48 -2.08
C ASN A 48 -7.03 24.79 -1.21
N HIS A 49 -7.42 23.81 -0.39
CA HIS A 49 -6.47 23.04 0.43
C HIS A 49 -5.58 22.14 -0.44
N ILE A 50 -6.12 21.52 -1.49
CA ILE A 50 -5.32 20.75 -2.46
C ILE A 50 -4.23 21.62 -3.10
N GLN A 51 -4.58 22.83 -3.55
CA GLN A 51 -3.62 23.77 -4.14
C GLN A 51 -2.53 24.18 -3.15
N GLN A 52 -2.89 24.39 -1.89
CA GLN A 52 -1.92 24.76 -0.84
C GLN A 52 -1.00 23.61 -0.46
N LEU A 53 -1.54 22.40 -0.30
CA LEU A 53 -0.75 21.20 -0.04
C LEU A 53 0.26 20.96 -1.17
N ALA A 54 -0.20 21.04 -2.42
CA ALA A 54 0.67 20.89 -3.59
C ALA A 54 1.82 21.92 -3.57
N LYS A 55 1.51 23.17 -3.24
CA LYS A 55 2.51 24.24 -3.09
C LYS A 55 3.48 23.99 -1.92
N ILE A 56 3.00 23.49 -0.78
CA ILE A 56 3.83 23.18 0.39
C ILE A 56 4.83 22.06 0.06
N PHE A 57 4.36 21.02 -0.63
CA PHE A 57 5.15 19.84 -0.97
C PHE A 57 5.99 20.01 -2.25
N GLY A 58 5.78 21.08 -3.01
CA GLY A 58 6.52 21.33 -4.26
C GLY A 58 6.09 20.41 -5.41
N VAL A 59 4.88 19.87 -5.36
CA VAL A 59 4.31 18.99 -6.41
C VAL A 59 3.17 19.69 -7.14
N SER A 60 2.76 19.16 -8.30
CA SER A 60 1.55 19.66 -8.96
C SER A 60 0.27 19.18 -8.23
N PRO A 61 -0.86 19.90 -8.31
CA PRO A 61 -2.13 19.40 -7.77
C PRO A 61 -2.53 18.05 -8.37
N CYS A 62 -2.25 17.81 -9.65
CA CYS A 62 -2.52 16.53 -10.32
C CYS A 62 -1.69 15.40 -9.72
N GLU A 63 -0.40 15.64 -9.47
CA GLU A 63 0.50 14.70 -8.81
C GLU A 63 0.07 14.42 -7.36
N LEU A 64 -0.30 15.46 -6.60
CA LEU A 64 -0.81 15.30 -5.24
C LEU A 64 -2.07 14.43 -5.21
N MET A 65 -3.00 14.64 -6.15
CA MET A 65 -4.23 13.86 -6.29
C MET A 65 -4.00 12.47 -6.88
N CYS A 66 -2.76 12.12 -7.21
CA CYS A 66 -2.39 10.90 -7.92
C CYS A 66 -3.12 10.75 -9.28
N PHE A 67 -3.41 11.86 -9.95
CA PHE A 67 -3.96 11.92 -11.32
C PHE A 67 -2.87 12.00 -12.40
N ASP A 68 -1.61 11.81 -12.02
CA ASP A 68 -0.49 11.81 -12.96
C ASP A 68 -0.17 10.38 -13.40
N ASP A 69 0.00 10.18 -14.71
CA ASP A 69 0.34 8.92 -15.37
C ASP A 69 1.61 8.25 -14.83
N ARG A 70 2.45 8.97 -14.07
CA ARG A 70 3.58 8.41 -13.31
C ARG A 70 3.14 7.39 -12.25
N PHE A 71 1.92 7.52 -11.72
CA PHE A 71 1.28 6.53 -10.83
C PHE A 71 0.36 5.57 -11.59
N ASP A 72 -0.02 5.95 -12.81
CA ASP A 72 -0.80 5.18 -13.79
C ASP A 72 0.10 4.48 -14.82
N SER A 73 1.33 4.12 -14.41
CA SER A 73 2.18 3.33 -15.30
C SER A 73 1.48 1.98 -15.56
N PRO A 74 1.45 1.48 -16.79
CA PRO A 74 0.88 0.17 -17.12
C PRO A 74 1.38 -0.94 -16.19
N LYS A 75 2.62 -0.79 -15.72
CA LYS A 75 3.28 -1.67 -14.77
C LYS A 75 2.66 -1.67 -13.37
N ILE A 76 2.27 -0.52 -12.82
CA ILE A 76 1.61 -0.44 -11.50
C ILE A 76 0.19 -1.00 -11.57
N ALA A 77 -0.53 -0.74 -12.67
CA ALA A 77 -1.84 -1.32 -12.91
C ALA A 77 -1.76 -2.84 -13.09
N GLU A 78 -0.73 -3.33 -13.79
CA GLU A 78 -0.43 -4.75 -13.93
C GLU A 78 -0.05 -5.41 -12.59
N GLU A 79 0.81 -4.78 -11.80
CA GLU A 79 1.20 -5.24 -10.46
C GLU A 79 -0.02 -5.28 -9.52
N THR A 80 -0.88 -4.26 -9.57
CA THR A 80 -2.09 -4.20 -8.74
C THR A 80 -3.08 -5.30 -9.15
N LYS A 81 -3.31 -5.50 -10.45
CA LYS A 81 -4.12 -6.63 -10.96
C LYS A 81 -3.54 -7.98 -10.56
N ALA A 82 -2.22 -8.14 -10.60
CA ALA A 82 -1.56 -9.36 -10.16
C ALA A 82 -1.80 -9.61 -8.66
N LEU A 83 -1.67 -8.59 -7.81
CA LEU A 83 -1.95 -8.70 -6.37
C LEU A 83 -3.42 -9.02 -6.11
N GLU A 84 -4.36 -8.41 -6.84
CA GLU A 84 -5.79 -8.71 -6.74
C GLU A 84 -6.11 -10.16 -7.13
N LEU A 85 -5.50 -10.67 -8.20
CA LEU A 85 -5.64 -12.07 -8.61
C LEU A 85 -5.06 -13.02 -7.56
N VAL A 86 -3.88 -12.71 -7.02
CA VAL A 86 -3.27 -13.50 -5.94
C VAL A 86 -4.19 -13.53 -4.72
N GLN A 87 -4.73 -12.37 -4.32
CA GLN A 87 -5.68 -12.30 -3.20
C GLN A 87 -6.95 -13.11 -3.46
N LYS A 88 -7.48 -13.03 -4.68
CA LYS A 88 -8.72 -13.72 -5.08
C LYS A 88 -8.56 -15.25 -5.08
N HIS A 89 -7.42 -15.76 -5.52
CA HIS A 89 -7.20 -17.20 -5.67
C HIS A 89 -6.52 -17.86 -4.47
N PHE A 90 -5.69 -17.14 -3.73
CA PHE A 90 -4.83 -17.69 -2.67
C PHE A 90 -5.02 -17.00 -1.30
N GLY A 91 -5.91 -16.01 -1.19
CA GLY A 91 -6.22 -15.33 0.07
C GLY A 91 -5.29 -14.17 0.40
N LYS A 92 -5.58 -13.48 1.52
CA LYS A 92 -4.82 -12.30 1.96
C LYS A 92 -3.44 -12.66 2.51
N GLU A 93 -3.32 -13.86 3.03
CA GLU A 93 -2.09 -14.46 3.55
C GLU A 93 -1.04 -14.59 2.45
N ALA A 94 -1.45 -14.97 1.24
CA ALA A 94 -0.55 -15.04 0.08
C ALA A 94 -0.04 -13.65 -0.34
N VAL A 95 -0.89 -12.62 -0.29
CA VAL A 95 -0.49 -11.24 -0.56
C VAL A 95 0.51 -10.75 0.49
N GLN A 96 0.25 -11.06 1.77
CA GLN A 96 1.15 -10.71 2.87
C GLN A 96 2.51 -11.41 2.73
N MET A 97 2.53 -12.69 2.39
CA MET A 97 3.76 -13.45 2.13
C MET A 97 4.55 -12.82 0.98
N LEU A 98 3.89 -12.44 -0.11
CA LEU A 98 4.53 -11.79 -1.25
C LEU A 98 5.10 -10.41 -0.89
N HIS A 99 4.39 -9.62 -0.09
CA HIS A 99 4.88 -8.34 0.41
C HIS A 99 6.15 -8.52 1.26
N MET A 100 6.12 -9.43 2.24
CA MET A 100 7.29 -9.76 3.07
C MET A 100 8.46 -10.26 2.22
N PHE A 101 8.18 -11.08 1.20
CA PHE A 101 9.21 -11.61 0.31
C PHE A 101 9.88 -10.51 -0.54
N GLN A 102 9.15 -9.46 -0.92
CA GLN A 102 9.71 -8.34 -1.69
C GLN A 102 10.69 -7.48 -0.87
N GLU A 103 10.53 -7.40 0.45
CA GLU A 103 11.43 -6.65 1.34
C GLU A 103 12.79 -7.35 1.54
N LEU A 104 12.88 -8.65 1.25
CA LEU A 104 14.09 -9.44 1.45
C LEU A 104 15.11 -9.26 0.31
N ASN A 105 16.39 -9.23 0.69
CA ASN A 105 17.51 -9.34 -0.25
C ASN A 105 17.68 -10.78 -0.75
N LYS A 106 18.65 -11.01 -1.65
CA LYS A 106 18.89 -12.35 -2.25
C LYS A 106 19.08 -13.44 -1.20
N ALA A 107 19.88 -13.19 -0.16
CA ALA A 107 20.13 -14.17 0.90
C ALA A 107 18.87 -14.44 1.73
N GLY A 108 18.13 -13.37 2.06
CA GLY A 108 16.85 -13.49 2.79
C GLY A 108 15.82 -14.28 2.02
N LYS A 109 15.69 -14.07 0.70
CA LYS A 109 14.77 -14.83 -0.17
C LYS A 109 15.11 -16.31 -0.21
N THR A 110 16.40 -16.65 -0.34
CA THR A 110 16.85 -18.05 -0.29
C THR A 110 16.47 -18.69 1.04
N LYS A 111 16.77 -18.02 2.16
CA LYS A 111 16.47 -18.56 3.49
C LYS A 111 14.98 -18.71 3.74
N ALA A 112 14.17 -17.73 3.32
CA ALA A 112 12.71 -17.79 3.46
C ALA A 112 12.10 -18.96 2.69
N LEU A 113 12.64 -19.31 1.51
CA LEU A 113 12.20 -20.48 0.75
C LEU A 113 12.59 -21.80 1.42
N GLU A 114 13.80 -21.90 1.97
CA GLU A 114 14.23 -23.06 2.74
C GLU A 114 13.32 -23.28 3.96
N ASP A 115 13.06 -22.22 4.73
CA ASP A 115 12.22 -22.32 5.92
C ASP A 115 10.76 -22.69 5.56
N LEU A 116 10.24 -22.18 4.44
CA LEU A 116 8.93 -22.59 3.93
C LEU A 116 8.93 -24.05 3.47
N ASP A 117 9.98 -24.52 2.81
CA ASP A 117 10.11 -25.92 2.38
C ASP A 117 10.12 -26.85 3.59
N ASP A 118 10.93 -26.54 4.62
CA ASP A 118 10.98 -27.29 5.88
C ASP A 118 9.58 -27.37 6.52
N LEU A 119 8.84 -26.26 6.57
CA LEU A 119 7.48 -26.24 7.10
C LEU A 119 6.54 -27.17 6.31
N THR A 120 6.71 -27.28 4.98
CA THR A 120 5.90 -28.19 4.16
C THR A 120 6.24 -29.67 4.32
N GLN A 121 7.38 -30.00 4.92
CA GLN A 121 7.80 -31.38 5.17
C GLN A 121 7.41 -31.88 6.56
N LEU A 122 7.00 -30.99 7.45
CA LEU A 122 6.67 -31.30 8.84
C LEU A 122 5.18 -31.64 8.99
N PRO A 123 4.81 -32.89 9.37
CA PRO A 123 3.41 -33.33 9.46
C PRO A 123 2.52 -32.48 10.36
N LYS A 124 3.12 -31.85 11.39
CA LYS A 124 2.47 -30.92 12.31
C LYS A 124 1.95 -29.65 11.63
N TYR A 125 2.56 -29.25 10.51
CA TYR A 125 2.27 -28.02 9.78
C TYR A 125 1.65 -28.27 8.40
N THR A 126 1.46 -29.54 8.03
CA THR A 126 0.89 -29.98 6.74
C THR A 126 -0.26 -30.97 6.91
N GLU A 127 -1.12 -30.75 7.92
CA GLU A 127 -2.38 -31.52 8.01
C GLU A 127 -3.10 -31.47 6.64
N MET A 128 -3.70 -32.59 6.24
CA MET A 128 -4.39 -32.77 4.95
C MET A 128 -5.58 -31.80 4.83
N GLU A 129 -5.33 -30.54 4.48
CA GLU A 129 -6.37 -29.64 4.04
C GLU A 129 -6.83 -30.05 2.63
N ASP A 130 -8.13 -30.22 2.48
CA ASP A 130 -8.86 -30.95 1.45
C ASP A 130 -8.66 -30.51 -0.03
N TRP A 131 -7.80 -29.53 -0.34
CA TRP A 131 -7.61 -29.02 -1.70
C TRP A 131 -6.99 -30.04 -2.68
N LYS A 132 -6.31 -31.08 -2.19
CA LYS A 132 -5.85 -32.21 -3.04
C LYS A 132 -6.95 -33.17 -3.48
N LYS A 133 -8.19 -33.07 -2.96
CA LYS A 133 -9.32 -33.90 -3.39
C LYS A 133 -9.97 -33.39 -4.69
N GLU A 134 -9.94 -32.09 -4.97
CA GLU A 134 -10.59 -31.51 -6.15
C GLU A 134 -9.75 -31.62 -7.44
N SER A 135 -8.43 -31.79 -7.33
CA SER A 135 -7.55 -31.95 -8.49
C SER A 135 -7.49 -33.38 -9.06
N LYS A 136 -8.22 -34.34 -8.47
CA LYS A 136 -8.29 -35.74 -8.94
C LYS A 136 -9.59 -36.09 -9.68
N ASN A 137 -10.52 -35.14 -9.83
CA ASN A 137 -11.79 -35.33 -10.54
C ASN A 137 -11.94 -34.44 -11.80
N ALA A 138 -10.83 -33.94 -12.36
CA ALA A 138 -10.80 -33.27 -13.66
C ALA A 138 -10.08 -34.14 -14.70
#